data_AF-A0A9R1R0D6-F1
#
_entry.id   AF-A0A9R1R0D6-F1
#
_cell.length_a   1.000
_cell.length_b   1.000
_cell.length_c   1.000
_cell.angle_alpha   90.00
_cell.angle_beta   90.00
_cell.angle_gamma   90.00
#
_symmetry.space_group_name_H-M   'P 1'
#
loop_
_entity.id
_entity.type
_entity.pdbx_description
1 polymer ?
#
loop_
_entity_poly.entity_id
_entity_poly.type
_entity_poly.pdbx_seq_one_letter_code
_entity_poly.pdbx_strand_id
1 'polypeptide(L)'
;MEHFCFLVILPLLGLAMALQLTAPCQATQPQPQPIYDTEDHALTGDNFYNLMPVDLLLNGQCVNHSSIWKSGCPRNVNLALCDDSTSSRSVAVSIKLAAATNGSDKEASPRLSTDVVIEFGDTVNKCKQRLQWYVGAGITHNLHVTVGHFINTEGSDVLTDGRDQKFIFRVERYHGAYKLTSCYAPGCKHEPCGCRDLVLYKYNKKWWLVVKEKGWQGLPLVVVFEKCPRPCFPPKGLPHE
;
A
#
# COMPACT_ATOMS: atom_id res chain seq x y z
N MET A 1 -31.42 -68.44 -14.12
CA MET A 1 -30.11 -67.95 -13.61
C MET A 1 -29.85 -66.53 -14.10
N GLU A 2 -30.76 -65.57 -13.89
CA GLU A 2 -30.58 -64.19 -14.39
C GLU A 2 -30.84 -63.10 -13.33
N HIS A 3 -31.40 -63.46 -12.17
CA HIS A 3 -31.69 -62.49 -11.10
C HIS A 3 -30.54 -62.26 -10.10
N PHE A 4 -29.46 -63.04 -10.16
CA PHE A 4 -28.35 -62.94 -9.21
C PHE A 4 -27.23 -61.98 -9.63
N CYS A 5 -27.11 -61.63 -10.92
CA CYS A 5 -26.05 -60.73 -11.40
C CYS A 5 -26.34 -59.24 -11.13
N PHE A 6 -27.61 -58.84 -11.04
CA PHE A 6 -27.97 -57.43 -10.83
C PHE A 6 -27.78 -56.95 -9.38
N LEU A 7 -27.84 -57.86 -8.40
CA LEU A 7 -27.75 -57.51 -6.97
C LEU A 7 -26.33 -57.19 -6.49
N VAL A 8 -25.30 -57.55 -7.26
CA VAL A 8 -23.89 -57.28 -6.90
C VAL A 8 -23.34 -56.03 -7.61
N ILE A 9 -23.95 -55.61 -8.73
CA ILE A 9 -23.46 -54.46 -9.52
C ILE A 9 -23.93 -53.12 -8.93
N LEU A 10 -25.15 -53.06 -8.37
CA LEU A 10 -25.68 -51.85 -7.74
C LEU A 10 -24.86 -51.31 -6.54
N PRO A 11 -24.37 -52.14 -5.58
CA PRO A 11 -23.56 -51.62 -4.48
C PRO A 11 -22.14 -51.18 -4.93
N LEU A 12 -21.61 -51.75 -6.02
CA LEU A 12 -20.29 -51.38 -6.56
C LEU A 12 -20.30 -50.02 -7.29
N LEU A 13 -21.38 -49.66 -7.98
CA LEU A 13 -21.53 -48.32 -8.55
C LEU A 13 -21.73 -47.24 -7.46
N GLY A 14 -22.40 -47.57 -6.35
CA GLY A 14 -22.55 -46.67 -5.21
C GLY A 14 -21.22 -46.34 -4.53
N LEU A 15 -20.31 -47.33 -4.40
CA LEU A 15 -18.98 -47.11 -3.83
C LEU A 15 -18.07 -46.28 -4.75
N ALA A 16 -18.17 -46.46 -6.07
CA ALA A 16 -17.38 -45.72 -7.05
C ALA A 16 -17.75 -44.23 -7.11
N MET A 17 -19.03 -43.88 -6.90
CA MET A 17 -19.46 -42.47 -6.82
C MET A 17 -19.15 -41.82 -5.48
N ALA A 18 -19.05 -42.59 -4.39
CA ALA A 18 -18.66 -42.06 -3.07
C ALA A 18 -17.16 -41.73 -2.98
N LEU A 19 -16.29 -42.41 -3.73
CA LEU A 19 -14.84 -42.16 -3.74
C LEU A 19 -14.42 -40.89 -4.51
N GLN A 20 -15.29 -40.29 -5.32
CA GLN A 20 -14.98 -39.06 -6.05
C GLN A 20 -15.27 -37.77 -5.27
N LEU A 21 -15.95 -37.88 -4.11
CA LEU A 21 -16.30 -36.74 -3.25
C LEU A 21 -15.26 -36.46 -2.15
N THR A 22 -14.20 -37.26 -2.06
CA THR A 22 -13.14 -37.10 -1.05
C THR A 22 -11.81 -36.63 -1.63
N ALA A 23 -11.77 -36.20 -2.89
CA ALA A 23 -10.65 -35.40 -3.36
C ALA A 23 -10.63 -34.11 -2.50
N PRO A 24 -9.61 -33.89 -1.65
CA PRO A 24 -9.49 -32.60 -1.00
C PRO A 24 -9.33 -31.59 -2.13
N CYS A 25 -10.34 -30.74 -2.33
CA CYS A 25 -10.16 -29.49 -3.04
C CYS A 25 -9.05 -28.76 -2.32
N GLN A 26 -7.80 -28.97 -2.75
CA GLN A 26 -6.74 -28.00 -2.59
C GLN A 26 -7.15 -26.81 -3.45
N ALA A 27 -8.15 -26.06 -2.98
CA ALA A 27 -8.39 -24.73 -3.46
C ALA A 27 -7.13 -23.95 -3.14
N THR A 28 -6.21 -23.86 -4.10
CA THR A 28 -5.17 -22.85 -4.09
C THR A 28 -5.89 -21.54 -3.78
N GLN A 29 -5.62 -20.96 -2.60
CA GLN A 29 -6.26 -19.71 -2.23
C GLN A 29 -6.06 -18.73 -3.39
N PRO A 30 -7.13 -18.11 -3.91
CA PRO A 30 -7.01 -17.22 -5.05
C PRO A 30 -6.02 -16.12 -4.67
N GLN A 31 -4.95 -16.01 -5.45
CA GLN A 31 -3.92 -15.03 -5.19
C GLN A 31 -4.56 -13.63 -5.25
N PRO A 32 -4.21 -12.70 -4.34
CA PRO A 32 -4.84 -11.39 -4.33
C PRO A 32 -4.66 -10.67 -5.67
N GLN A 33 -5.67 -9.89 -6.07
CA GLN A 33 -5.69 -9.25 -7.39
C GLN A 33 -4.52 -8.25 -7.53
N PRO A 34 -3.95 -8.10 -8.74
CA PRO A 34 -2.99 -7.03 -9.00
C PRO A 34 -3.58 -5.64 -8.78
N ILE A 35 -2.70 -4.69 -8.47
CA ILE A 35 -3.01 -3.26 -8.48
C ILE A 35 -2.64 -2.73 -9.86
N TYR A 36 -3.44 -1.86 -10.45
CA TYR A 36 -3.23 -1.31 -11.79
C TYR A 36 -2.97 0.20 -11.73
N ASP A 37 -2.13 0.70 -12.64
CA ASP A 37 -1.98 2.12 -12.91
C ASP A 37 -3.11 2.64 -13.82
N THR A 38 -3.09 3.94 -14.12
CA THR A 38 -4.07 4.62 -14.99
C THR A 38 -4.05 4.16 -16.44
N GLU A 39 -3.04 3.39 -16.86
CA GLU A 39 -2.92 2.80 -18.20
C GLU A 39 -3.24 1.29 -18.20
N ASP A 40 -3.88 0.80 -17.13
CA ASP A 40 -4.23 -0.61 -16.92
C ASP A 40 -3.03 -1.57 -16.89
N HIS A 41 -1.83 -1.08 -16.57
CA HIS A 41 -0.67 -1.94 -16.31
C HIS A 41 -0.57 -2.29 -14.83
N ALA A 42 -0.24 -3.54 -14.54
CA ALA A 42 -0.02 -3.96 -13.16
C ALA A 42 1.17 -3.21 -12.55
N LEU A 43 1.03 -2.76 -11.30
CA LEU A 43 2.13 -2.13 -10.58
C LEU A 43 3.28 -3.13 -10.39
N THR A 44 4.48 -2.59 -10.38
CA THR A 44 5.74 -3.31 -10.15
C THR A 44 6.58 -2.57 -9.12
N GLY A 45 7.37 -3.28 -8.32
CA GLY A 45 8.15 -2.71 -7.22
C GLY A 45 9.35 -1.85 -7.66
N ASP A 46 9.77 -1.95 -8.91
CA ASP A 46 10.91 -1.25 -9.52
C ASP A 46 10.52 0.08 -10.21
N ASN A 47 9.24 0.24 -10.53
CA ASN A 47 8.69 1.45 -11.14
C ASN A 47 8.26 2.48 -10.09
N PHE A 48 8.09 3.72 -10.55
CA PHE A 48 7.64 4.84 -9.73
C PHE A 48 6.26 5.29 -10.20
N TYR A 49 5.43 5.70 -9.24
CA TYR A 49 4.06 6.11 -9.48
C TYR A 49 3.75 7.40 -8.73
N ASN A 50 3.10 8.35 -9.40
CA ASN A 50 2.46 9.47 -8.73
C ASN A 50 1.16 8.98 -8.10
N LEU A 51 0.90 9.35 -6.85
CA LEU A 51 -0.37 9.07 -6.17
C LEU A 51 -1.28 10.26 -6.36
N MET A 52 -2.26 10.11 -7.25
CA MET A 52 -3.17 11.16 -7.67
C MET A 52 -4.49 11.03 -6.92
N PRO A 53 -4.86 11.99 -6.06
CA PRO A 53 -6.18 12.02 -5.44
C PRO A 53 -7.29 12.06 -6.51
N VAL A 54 -8.35 11.28 -6.30
CA VAL A 54 -9.50 11.20 -7.23
C VAL A 54 -10.55 12.28 -6.94
N ASP A 55 -10.54 12.87 -5.74
CA ASP A 55 -11.50 13.91 -5.37
C ASP A 55 -11.27 15.19 -6.21
N LEU A 56 -12.32 15.66 -6.89
CA LEU A 56 -12.32 16.89 -7.70
C LEU A 56 -11.89 18.13 -6.91
N LEU A 57 -12.16 18.17 -5.60
CA LEU A 57 -11.73 19.27 -4.72
C LEU A 57 -10.22 19.27 -4.45
N LEU A 58 -9.56 18.17 -4.76
CA LEU A 58 -8.12 17.96 -4.61
C LEU A 58 -7.39 17.97 -5.96
N ASN A 59 -8.08 18.34 -7.05
CA ASN A 59 -7.49 18.37 -8.39
C ASN A 59 -6.23 19.24 -8.42
N GLY A 60 -5.22 18.79 -9.16
CA GLY A 60 -3.90 19.43 -9.24
C GLY A 60 -3.03 19.29 -7.98
N GLN A 61 -3.50 18.58 -6.94
CA GLN A 61 -2.68 18.22 -5.78
C GLN A 61 -2.15 16.79 -5.89
N CYS A 62 -0.91 16.60 -5.47
CA CYS A 62 -0.21 15.34 -5.44
C CYS A 62 0.22 15.01 -4.01
N VAL A 63 0.34 13.71 -3.73
CA VAL A 63 1.00 13.24 -2.50
C VAL A 63 2.48 13.63 -2.56
N ASN A 64 2.94 14.31 -1.51
CA ASN A 64 4.30 14.83 -1.37
C ASN A 64 4.75 14.70 0.09
N HIS A 65 5.98 15.11 0.41
CA HIS A 65 6.49 15.22 1.76
C HIS A 65 6.89 16.67 2.10
N SER A 66 6.58 17.13 3.31
CA SER A 66 7.05 18.42 3.77
C SER A 66 7.51 18.37 5.22
N SER A 67 8.44 19.25 5.56
CA SER A 67 8.82 19.47 6.95
C SER A 67 8.00 20.62 7.52
N ILE A 68 7.60 20.48 8.78
CA ILE A 68 7.06 21.58 9.59
C ILE A 68 8.21 22.42 10.17
N TRP A 69 9.41 21.84 10.32
CA TRP A 69 10.57 22.47 10.94
C TRP A 69 11.60 22.94 9.91
N LYS A 70 12.22 24.10 10.14
CA LYS A 70 13.37 24.56 9.34
C LYS A 70 14.54 23.55 9.38
N SER A 71 14.68 22.81 10.49
CA SER A 71 15.72 21.79 10.71
C SER A 71 15.57 20.56 9.79
N GLY A 72 14.37 20.28 9.26
CA GLY A 72 14.15 19.58 7.99
C GLY A 72 14.13 18.03 7.94
N CYS A 73 14.12 17.34 9.08
CA CYS A 73 13.76 15.91 9.22
C CYS A 73 13.20 15.63 10.64
N PRO A 74 12.26 14.68 10.82
CA PRO A 74 11.54 13.94 9.79
C PRO A 74 10.53 14.81 9.04
N ARG A 75 10.00 14.31 7.92
CA ARG A 75 9.00 15.01 7.08
C ARG A 75 7.69 14.24 7.14
N ASN A 76 6.55 14.91 7.15
CA ASN A 76 5.28 14.20 7.06
C ASN A 76 4.78 14.19 5.63
N VAL A 77 4.00 13.17 5.30
CA VAL A 77 3.31 13.05 4.03
C VAL A 77 2.12 14.02 4.01
N ASN A 78 2.00 14.79 2.93
CA ASN A 78 0.96 15.78 2.76
C ASN A 78 0.51 15.87 1.30
N LEU A 79 -0.59 16.58 1.06
CA LEU A 79 -0.91 17.04 -0.30
C LEU A 79 -0.27 18.40 -0.56
N ALA A 80 0.26 18.57 -1.76
CA ALA A 80 0.80 19.82 -2.29
C ALA A 80 0.42 19.92 -3.77
N LEU A 81 0.53 21.11 -4.38
CA LEU A 81 0.32 21.22 -5.83
C LEU A 81 1.36 20.37 -6.57
N CYS A 82 0.92 19.62 -7.58
CA CYS A 82 1.78 18.74 -8.36
C CYS A 82 2.94 19.51 -9.03
N ASP A 83 2.66 20.74 -9.47
CA ASP A 83 3.59 21.64 -10.17
C ASP A 83 4.29 22.67 -9.26
N ASP A 84 4.22 22.51 -7.93
CA ASP A 84 4.90 23.44 -7.02
C ASP A 84 6.42 23.35 -7.17
N SER A 85 6.99 24.24 -8.00
CA SER A 85 8.42 24.38 -8.29
C SER A 85 9.27 24.74 -7.08
N THR A 86 8.65 25.19 -5.98
CA THR A 86 9.34 25.44 -4.70
C THR A 86 9.47 24.18 -3.85
N SER A 87 8.60 23.19 -4.10
CA SER A 87 8.73 21.85 -3.56
C SER A 87 9.55 21.02 -4.55
N SER A 88 10.61 20.40 -4.08
CA SER A 88 11.54 19.64 -4.89
C SER A 88 10.85 18.45 -5.59
N ARG A 89 10.36 18.64 -6.83
CA ARG A 89 9.80 17.62 -7.76
C ARG A 89 8.55 16.92 -7.21
N SER A 90 7.58 16.59 -8.07
CA SER A 90 6.59 15.56 -7.73
C SER A 90 7.36 14.30 -7.35
N VAL A 91 7.28 13.89 -6.09
CA VAL A 91 8.07 12.77 -5.61
C VAL A 91 7.22 11.52 -5.81
N ALA A 92 7.36 10.92 -6.98
CA ALA A 92 6.76 9.63 -7.26
C ALA A 92 7.23 8.59 -6.23
N VAL A 93 6.36 7.64 -5.90
CA VAL A 93 6.66 6.59 -4.92
C VAL A 93 6.93 5.26 -5.61
N SER A 94 7.76 4.44 -4.98
CA SER A 94 7.80 3.00 -5.24
C SER A 94 6.97 2.26 -4.19
N ILE A 95 6.28 1.21 -4.61
CA ILE A 95 5.44 0.37 -3.75
C ILE A 95 5.95 -1.07 -3.88
N LYS A 96 6.56 -1.58 -2.81
CA LYS A 96 7.28 -2.86 -2.82
C LYS A 96 6.62 -3.84 -1.87
N LEU A 97 6.60 -5.12 -2.23
CA LEU A 97 6.13 -6.16 -1.32
C LEU A 97 6.91 -6.15 -0.01
N ALA A 98 6.21 -6.49 1.06
CA ALA A 98 6.81 -6.48 2.37
C ALA A 98 7.83 -7.61 2.61
N ALA A 99 7.59 -8.76 2.01
CA ALA A 99 8.49 -9.89 2.14
C ALA A 99 9.73 -9.78 1.22
N ALA A 100 9.73 -8.84 0.26
CA ALA A 100 10.80 -8.71 -0.71
C ALA A 100 12.12 -8.32 -0.01
N THR A 101 13.03 -9.28 0.09
CA THR A 101 14.39 -9.10 0.63
C THR A 101 15.38 -9.06 -0.54
N ASN A 102 16.33 -8.13 -0.45
CA ASN A 102 17.45 -7.88 -1.37
C ASN A 102 17.52 -8.68 -2.68
N GLY A 103 17.28 -7.98 -3.80
CA GLY A 103 17.87 -8.32 -5.10
C GLY A 103 16.98 -9.10 -6.06
N SER A 104 16.39 -10.23 -5.66
CA SER A 104 15.59 -11.08 -6.56
C SER A 104 14.14 -10.63 -6.71
N ASP A 105 13.58 -10.01 -5.67
CA ASP A 105 12.14 -9.73 -5.59
C ASP A 105 11.78 -8.30 -6.04
N LYS A 106 12.72 -7.61 -6.69
CA LYS A 106 12.52 -6.23 -7.16
C LYS A 106 11.41 -6.12 -8.21
N GLU A 107 11.13 -7.23 -8.90
CA GLU A 107 10.09 -7.32 -9.93
C GLU A 107 8.74 -7.80 -9.37
N ALA A 108 8.68 -8.21 -8.09
CA ALA A 108 7.46 -8.75 -7.52
C ALA A 108 6.36 -7.67 -7.42
N SER A 109 5.29 -7.86 -8.18
CA SER A 109 4.16 -6.94 -8.23
C SER A 109 3.40 -6.90 -6.89
N PRO A 110 3.19 -5.70 -6.30
CA PRO A 110 2.28 -5.56 -5.17
C PRO A 110 0.85 -5.92 -5.58
N ARG A 111 0.12 -6.53 -4.66
CA ARG A 111 -1.27 -6.99 -4.87
C ARG A 111 -2.18 -6.42 -3.79
N LEU A 112 -3.48 -6.37 -4.07
CA LEU A 112 -4.47 -5.89 -3.12
C LEU A 112 -4.38 -6.64 -1.80
N SER A 113 -4.57 -5.90 -0.70
CA SER A 113 -4.55 -6.43 0.66
C SER A 113 -3.28 -7.17 1.08
N THR A 114 -2.19 -7.05 0.31
CA THR A 114 -0.87 -7.55 0.68
C THR A 114 -0.06 -6.46 1.38
N ASP A 115 0.79 -6.88 2.32
CA ASP A 115 1.67 -5.97 3.04
C ASP A 115 2.70 -5.38 2.07
N VAL A 116 2.78 -4.04 2.05
CA VAL A 116 3.71 -3.28 1.22
C VAL A 116 4.47 -2.24 2.02
N VAL A 117 5.59 -1.80 1.46
CA VAL A 117 6.36 -0.64 1.89
C VAL A 117 6.30 0.41 0.79
N ILE A 118 6.13 1.67 1.19
CA ILE A 118 6.02 2.81 0.29
C ILE A 118 7.22 3.71 0.52
N GLU A 119 7.89 4.11 -0.56
CA GLU A 119 9.08 4.95 -0.50
C GLU A 119 9.00 6.02 -1.57
N PHE A 120 9.26 7.27 -1.21
CA PHE A 120 9.54 8.30 -2.20
C PHE A 120 10.86 8.00 -2.92
N GLY A 121 10.87 8.10 -4.25
CA GLY A 121 11.96 7.54 -5.07
C GLY A 121 13.34 8.13 -4.84
N ASP A 122 14.36 7.24 -4.87
CA ASP A 122 15.84 7.41 -4.83
C ASP A 122 16.40 8.73 -4.27
N THR A 123 15.78 9.25 -3.21
CA THR A 123 16.20 10.51 -2.59
C THR A 123 16.58 10.22 -1.15
N VAL A 124 17.88 10.36 -0.87
CA VAL A 124 18.37 10.43 0.50
C VAL A 124 18.23 11.89 0.94
N ASN A 125 17.52 12.13 2.04
CA ASN A 125 17.35 13.50 2.53
C ASN A 125 18.66 14.02 3.16
N LYS A 126 18.69 15.33 3.49
CA LYS A 126 19.85 15.96 4.15
C LYS A 126 20.28 15.31 5.48
N CYS A 127 19.42 14.48 6.07
CA CYS A 127 19.69 13.73 7.30
C CYS A 127 20.14 12.30 7.04
N LYS A 128 20.54 11.97 5.80
CA LYS A 128 20.98 10.63 5.38
C LYS A 128 19.92 9.53 5.58
N GLN A 129 18.64 9.91 5.47
CA GLN A 129 17.54 8.97 5.58
C GLN A 129 16.95 8.67 4.20
N ARG A 130 16.59 7.40 3.96
CA ARG A 130 15.66 7.06 2.89
C ARG A 130 14.29 7.63 3.23
N LEU A 131 13.58 8.10 2.21
CA LEU A 131 12.23 8.65 2.37
C LEU A 131 11.16 7.55 2.34
N GLN A 132 11.40 6.50 3.12
CA GLN A 132 10.45 5.42 3.36
C GLN A 132 9.37 5.89 4.32
N TRP A 133 8.12 5.50 4.02
CA TRP A 133 6.95 5.84 4.81
C TRP A 133 6.87 5.00 6.07
N TYR A 134 6.42 5.61 7.16
CA TYR A 134 6.08 4.93 8.40
C TYR A 134 5.01 5.72 9.16
N VAL A 135 4.27 5.01 10.01
CA VAL A 135 3.32 5.64 10.93
C VAL A 135 4.03 5.98 12.24
N GLY A 136 3.94 7.24 12.63
CA GLY A 136 4.52 7.73 13.86
C GLY A 136 3.58 8.66 14.61
N ALA A 137 3.88 8.86 15.89
CA ALA A 137 3.33 10.01 16.61
C ALA A 137 3.75 11.27 15.86
N GLY A 138 2.77 12.03 15.38
CA GLY A 138 3.04 13.28 14.69
C GLY A 138 3.04 14.46 15.65
N ILE A 139 2.86 15.65 15.08
CA ILE A 139 2.81 16.93 15.83
C ILE A 139 1.40 17.18 16.42
N THR A 140 0.46 16.28 16.16
CA THR A 140 -0.90 16.33 16.69
C THR A 140 -1.18 15.04 17.47
N HIS A 141 -2.33 14.97 18.14
CA HIS A 141 -2.78 13.74 18.80
C HIS A 141 -3.04 12.57 17.82
N ASN A 142 -3.22 12.87 16.51
CA ASN A 142 -3.35 11.85 15.47
C ASN A 142 -2.02 11.13 15.18
N LEU A 143 -2.10 9.89 14.70
CA LEU A 143 -0.96 9.17 14.09
C LEU A 143 -0.74 9.65 12.65
N HIS A 144 0.42 10.23 12.38
CA HIS A 144 0.78 10.76 11.05
C HIS A 144 1.52 9.72 10.22
N VAL A 145 1.37 9.82 8.91
CA VAL A 145 2.27 9.18 7.96
C VAL A 145 3.47 10.09 7.76
N THR A 146 4.62 9.58 8.12
CA THR A 146 5.90 10.28 8.17
C THR A 146 6.88 9.58 7.24
N VAL A 147 7.92 10.29 6.82
CA VAL A 147 9.00 9.74 6.01
C VAL A 147 10.35 9.97 6.66
N GLY A 148 11.17 8.93 6.61
CA GLY A 148 12.51 8.91 7.17
C GLY A 148 12.86 7.56 7.78
N HIS A 149 13.79 6.86 7.15
CA HIS A 149 14.43 5.65 7.67
C HIS A 149 15.95 5.87 7.63
N PHE A 150 16.62 5.81 8.79
CA PHE A 150 18.08 5.92 8.86
C PHE A 150 18.76 4.71 8.21
N ILE A 151 19.63 4.97 7.24
CA ILE A 151 20.57 3.95 6.78
C ILE A 151 21.67 3.87 7.84
N ASN A 152 21.81 2.75 8.55
CA ASN A 152 22.93 2.59 9.50
C ASN A 152 24.27 2.62 8.74
N THR A 153 25.31 3.12 9.42
CA THR A 153 26.66 3.38 8.88
C THR A 153 27.41 2.17 8.31
N GLU A 154 26.89 0.96 8.48
CA GLU A 154 27.49 -0.28 7.94
C GLU A 154 26.84 -0.75 6.63
N GLY A 155 25.93 0.02 6.03
CA GLY A 155 25.30 -0.33 4.75
C GLY A 155 24.33 -1.52 4.82
N SER A 156 24.19 -2.12 6.00
CA SER A 156 23.19 -3.14 6.28
C SER A 156 21.92 -2.46 6.77
N ASP A 157 20.84 -2.57 5.99
CA ASP A 157 19.48 -2.39 6.49
C ASP A 157 19.32 -3.42 7.61
N VAL A 158 19.39 -2.99 8.88
CA VAL A 158 19.12 -3.88 10.03
C VAL A 158 17.61 -4.15 10.02
N LEU A 159 17.20 -5.04 9.14
CA LEU A 159 15.88 -5.63 9.08
C LEU A 159 16.03 -7.05 9.62
N THR A 160 16.30 -7.15 10.92
CA THR A 160 16.21 -8.42 11.65
C THR A 160 14.74 -8.84 11.68
N ASP A 161 14.37 -9.76 10.78
CA ASP A 161 13.30 -10.77 10.88
C ASP A 161 11.89 -10.38 11.36
N GLY A 162 11.55 -9.10 11.32
CA GLY A 162 10.20 -8.63 11.59
C GLY A 162 10.13 -7.14 11.33
N ARG A 163 9.61 -6.75 10.16
CA ARG A 163 9.42 -5.33 9.90
C ARG A 163 8.46 -4.74 10.93
N ASP A 164 8.90 -3.69 11.62
CA ASP A 164 8.05 -2.92 12.53
C ASP A 164 6.78 -2.55 11.78
N GLN A 165 5.62 -2.96 12.31
CA GLN A 165 4.31 -2.77 11.66
C GLN A 165 4.05 -1.32 11.27
N LYS A 166 4.75 -0.35 11.88
CA LYS A 166 4.72 1.07 11.51
C LYS A 166 5.07 1.33 10.04
N PHE A 167 5.91 0.51 9.42
CA PHE A 167 6.33 0.68 8.03
C PHE A 167 5.42 -0.07 7.04
N ILE A 168 4.45 -0.82 7.53
CA ILE A 168 3.62 -1.71 6.74
C ILE A 168 2.28 -1.05 6.40
N PHE A 169 2.01 -1.00 5.10
CA PHE A 169 0.77 -0.49 4.53
C PHE A 169 0.11 -1.56 3.68
N ARG A 170 -1.14 -1.33 3.29
CA ARG A 170 -1.83 -2.11 2.25
C ARG A 170 -2.55 -1.18 1.29
N VAL A 171 -2.69 -1.65 0.05
CA VAL A 171 -3.53 -1.03 -0.97
C VAL A 171 -4.82 -1.82 -1.07
N GLU A 172 -5.96 -1.14 -0.98
CA GLU A 172 -7.29 -1.75 -1.05
C GLU A 172 -8.10 -1.12 -2.19
N ARG A 173 -8.99 -1.90 -2.81
CA ARG A 173 -9.94 -1.37 -3.81
C ARG A 173 -10.98 -0.50 -3.10
N TYR A 174 -11.32 0.64 -3.70
CA TYR A 174 -12.34 1.55 -3.17
C TYR A 174 -13.03 2.33 -4.30
N HIS A 175 -14.33 2.06 -4.53
CA HIS A 175 -15.18 2.71 -5.54
C HIS A 175 -14.50 2.92 -6.92
N GLY A 176 -13.91 1.88 -7.50
CA GLY A 176 -13.26 1.94 -8.81
C GLY A 176 -11.80 2.40 -8.81
N ALA A 177 -11.33 2.97 -7.70
CA ALA A 177 -9.94 3.39 -7.49
C ALA A 177 -9.34 2.65 -6.27
N TYR A 178 -8.32 3.24 -5.63
CA TYR A 178 -7.62 2.62 -4.51
C TYR A 178 -7.59 3.50 -3.28
N LYS A 179 -7.52 2.87 -2.11
CA LYS A 179 -7.19 3.54 -0.84
C LYS A 179 -5.99 2.88 -0.20
N LEU A 180 -5.28 3.64 0.62
CA LEU A 180 -4.17 3.15 1.42
C LEU A 180 -4.65 2.90 2.86
N THR A 181 -4.13 1.84 3.48
CA THR A 181 -4.39 1.52 4.88
C THR A 181 -3.09 1.24 5.63
N SER A 182 -3.11 1.46 6.94
CA SER A 182 -2.04 1.08 7.85
C SER A 182 -2.57 0.07 8.86
N CYS A 183 -1.86 -1.04 9.01
CA CYS A 183 -2.16 -2.04 10.04
C CYS A 183 -1.51 -1.72 11.38
N TYR A 184 -0.74 -0.64 11.46
CA TYR A 184 -0.19 -0.15 12.73
C TYR A 184 -1.28 0.44 13.64
N ALA A 185 -1.49 -0.21 14.78
CA ALA A 185 -2.44 0.19 15.80
C ALA A 185 -1.81 0.11 17.21
N PRO A 186 -1.16 1.18 17.69
CA PRO A 186 -0.59 1.20 19.02
C PRO A 186 -1.71 1.04 20.07
N GLY A 187 -1.48 0.18 21.06
CA GLY A 187 -2.42 -0.05 22.18
C GLY A 187 -3.38 -1.22 22.00
N CYS A 188 -3.35 -1.91 20.86
CA CYS A 188 -4.16 -3.10 20.63
C CYS A 188 -3.50 -4.35 21.20
N LYS A 189 -3.80 -4.67 22.48
CA LYS A 189 -3.23 -5.83 23.18
C LYS A 189 -4.08 -7.10 23.13
N HIS A 190 -5.38 -7.01 22.80
CA HIS A 190 -6.33 -8.11 23.03
C HIS A 190 -7.25 -8.47 21.86
N GLU A 191 -7.22 -7.72 20.76
CA GLU A 191 -7.90 -8.08 19.50
C GLU A 191 -7.02 -7.68 18.32
N PRO A 192 -7.07 -8.40 17.18
CA PRO A 192 -6.41 -7.93 15.98
C PRO A 192 -7.06 -6.62 15.57
N CYS A 193 -6.35 -5.51 15.82
CA CYS A 193 -6.78 -4.24 15.30
C CYS A 193 -6.64 -4.29 13.79
N GLY A 194 -7.78 -4.37 13.11
CA GLY A 194 -7.84 -4.33 11.65
C GLY A 194 -7.11 -3.11 11.11
N CYS A 195 -6.63 -3.22 9.87
CA CYS A 195 -5.97 -2.10 9.21
C CYS A 195 -6.94 -0.92 9.09
N ARG A 196 -6.42 0.28 9.34
CA ARG A 196 -7.20 1.52 9.36
C ARG A 196 -6.86 2.35 8.14
N ASP A 197 -7.89 2.96 7.57
CA ASP A 197 -7.76 3.84 6.41
C ASP A 197 -6.82 5.01 6.68
N LEU A 198 -6.08 5.42 5.65
CA LEU A 198 -5.39 6.71 5.65
C LEU A 198 -6.35 7.80 5.18
N VAL A 199 -6.40 8.90 5.92
CA VAL A 199 -7.32 10.03 5.68
C VAL A 199 -6.55 11.34 5.67
N LEU A 200 -7.18 12.38 5.11
CA LEU A 200 -6.63 13.72 5.12
C LEU A 200 -7.05 14.48 6.38
N TYR A 201 -6.08 15.11 7.03
CA TYR A 201 -6.28 16.00 8.17
C TYR A 201 -5.74 17.39 7.87
N LYS A 202 -6.61 18.42 7.94
CA LYS A 202 -6.19 19.80 7.69
C LYS A 202 -5.54 20.38 8.93
N TYR A 203 -4.26 20.73 8.83
CA TYR A 203 -3.51 21.39 9.90
C TYR A 203 -2.51 22.38 9.32
N ASN A 204 -2.45 23.58 9.92
CA ASN A 204 -1.58 24.67 9.47
C ASN A 204 -1.69 24.94 7.95
N LYS A 205 -2.93 25.04 7.45
CA LYS A 205 -3.28 25.27 6.03
C LYS A 205 -2.78 24.19 5.05
N LYS A 206 -2.29 23.04 5.53
CA LYS A 206 -1.88 21.89 4.73
C LYS A 206 -2.74 20.67 5.04
N TRP A 207 -2.91 19.81 4.04
CA TRP A 207 -3.55 18.51 4.21
C TRP A 207 -2.49 17.46 4.50
N TRP A 208 -2.52 16.89 5.69
CA TRP A 208 -1.58 15.86 6.14
C TRP A 208 -2.25 14.48 6.05
N LEU A 209 -1.46 13.48 5.70
CA LEU A 209 -1.92 12.10 5.69
C LEU A 209 -1.79 11.50 7.10
N VAL A 210 -2.90 11.03 7.65
CA VAL A 210 -2.97 10.46 9.00
C VAL A 210 -3.71 9.13 8.98
N VAL A 211 -3.49 8.30 10.00
CA VAL A 211 -4.28 7.08 10.21
C VAL A 211 -5.62 7.44 10.83
N LYS A 212 -6.71 6.95 10.24
CA LYS A 212 -8.06 7.17 10.74
C LYS A 212 -8.23 6.65 12.16
N GLU A 213 -8.67 7.52 13.06
CA GLU A 213 -9.05 7.13 14.41
C GLU A 213 -10.41 6.43 14.43
N LYS A 214 -10.60 5.51 15.39
CA LYS A 214 -11.87 4.80 15.56
C LYS A 214 -12.97 5.80 15.89
N GLY A 215 -14.08 5.75 15.15
CA GLY A 215 -15.21 6.66 15.33
C GLY A 215 -15.13 7.98 14.56
N TRP A 216 -14.01 8.27 13.88
CA TRP A 216 -13.92 9.44 13.02
C TRP A 216 -14.65 9.20 11.68
N GLN A 217 -15.44 10.18 11.23
CA GLN A 217 -16.22 10.10 9.99
C GLN A 217 -15.45 10.51 8.71
N GLY A 218 -14.15 10.78 8.81
CA GLY A 218 -13.33 11.13 7.63
C GLY A 218 -13.33 10.02 6.56
N LEU A 219 -13.52 10.41 5.30
CA LEU A 219 -13.40 9.49 4.16
C LEU A 219 -11.92 9.16 3.89
N PRO A 220 -11.61 7.93 3.44
CA PRO A 220 -10.25 7.57 3.04
C PRO A 220 -9.75 8.50 1.93
N LEU A 221 -8.44 8.75 1.91
CA LEU A 221 -7.81 9.31 0.72
C LEU A 221 -7.90 8.25 -0.40
N VAL A 222 -8.63 8.59 -1.45
CA VAL A 222 -8.79 7.75 -2.64
C VAL A 222 -7.81 8.24 -3.71
N VAL A 223 -7.02 7.31 -4.24
CA VAL A 223 -5.97 7.60 -5.22
C VAL A 223 -6.05 6.67 -6.43
N VAL A 224 -5.53 7.16 -7.55
CA VAL A 224 -5.05 6.35 -8.67
C VAL A 224 -3.53 6.44 -8.77
N PHE A 225 -2.93 5.45 -9.40
CA PHE A 225 -1.49 5.37 -9.61
C PHE A 225 -1.19 5.77 -11.04
N GLU A 226 -0.48 6.86 -11.26
CA GLU A 226 -0.01 7.25 -12.58
C GLU A 226 1.46 6.87 -12.71
N LYS A 227 1.79 6.03 -13.69
CA LYS A 227 3.16 5.59 -13.91
C LYS A 227 4.05 6.76 -14.28
N CYS A 228 5.18 6.86 -13.59
CA CYS A 228 6.10 7.96 -13.70
C CYS A 228 7.41 7.47 -14.35
N PRO A 229 7.65 7.73 -15.64
CA PRO A 229 8.89 7.35 -16.31
C PRO A 229 10.06 8.12 -15.71
N ARG A 230 11.26 7.54 -15.66
CA ARG A 230 12.47 8.25 -15.22
C ARG A 230 13.08 9.02 -16.40
N PRO A 231 13.36 10.34 -16.29
CA PRO A 231 13.15 11.19 -15.11
C PRO A 231 11.67 11.55 -14.89
N CYS A 232 11.25 11.45 -13.62
CA CYS A 232 9.88 11.72 -13.21
C CYS A 232 9.53 13.20 -13.35
N PHE A 233 8.53 13.51 -14.16
CA PHE A 233 7.94 14.83 -14.27
C PHE A 233 6.63 14.89 -13.47
N PRO A 234 6.26 16.06 -12.92
CA PRO A 234 4.97 16.23 -12.28
C PRO A 234 3.85 15.88 -13.25
N PRO A 235 2.80 15.21 -12.77
CA PRO A 235 1.69 14.81 -13.60
C PRO A 235 0.94 16.04 -14.10
N LYS A 236 0.59 16.02 -15.38
CA LYS A 236 -0.36 16.99 -15.94
C LYS A 236 -1.71 16.62 -15.31
N GLY A 237 -2.35 17.53 -14.57
CA GLY A 237 -3.58 17.25 -13.84
C GLY A 237 -4.61 16.49 -14.70
N LEU A 238 -5.50 15.73 -14.04
CA LEU A 238 -6.50 14.90 -14.73
C LEU A 238 -7.26 15.76 -15.75
N PRO A 239 -7.45 15.26 -16.99
CA PRO A 239 -8.22 15.98 -18.00
C PRO A 239 -9.63 16.22 -17.47
N HIS A 240 -10.11 17.45 -17.63
CA HIS A 240 -11.49 17.80 -17.35
C HIS A 240 -12.38 17.15 -18.42
N GLU A 241 -13.25 16.22 -18.01
CA GLU A 241 -14.49 15.92 -18.75
C GLU A 241 -15.60 16.88 -18.34
#